data_AF-A0A1F9QIQ9-F1
#
_entry.id   AF-A0A1F9QIQ9-F1
#
_cell.length_a   1.000
_cell.length_b   1.000
_cell.length_c   1.000
_cell.angle_alpha   90.00
_cell.angle_beta   90.00
_cell.angle_gamma   90.00
#
_symmetry.space_group_name_H-M   'P 1'
#
loop_
_entity.id
_entity.type
_entity.pdbx_description
1 polymer ?
#
loop_
_entity_poly.entity_id
_entity_poly.type
_entity_poly.pdbx_seq_one_letter_code
_entity_poly.pdbx_strand_id
1 'polypeptide(L)'
;MFFFAFSGYMAVSLLLTVILLLAALAGMKLSFALAKAAFGGLEVYRLKPLVCDAAGFALASSGTALAQYYLASLLVYTGVDRRTLAAAVFFAGVFCGLFFWRGALLSSLGSYGFSGLTVTLSAFIGGYSGLFQKPGENPWPLAVASLFN
;
A
#
# COMPACT_ATOMS: atom_id res chain seq x y z
N MET A 1 -2.42 -22.89 12.24
CA MET A 1 -1.45 -21.78 12.11
C MET A 1 -1.62 -21.02 10.80
N PHE A 2 -1.63 -21.69 9.63
CA PHE A 2 -1.83 -21.04 8.32
C PHE A 2 -3.07 -20.12 8.22
N PHE A 3 -4.25 -20.59 8.64
CA PHE A 3 -5.47 -19.77 8.59
C PHE A 3 -5.40 -18.50 9.46
N PHE A 4 -4.71 -18.56 10.61
CA PHE A 4 -4.50 -17.39 11.47
C PHE A 4 -3.48 -16.42 10.87
N ALA A 5 -2.38 -16.92 10.31
CA ALA A 5 -1.39 -16.08 9.63
C ALA A 5 -1.98 -15.42 8.37
N PHE A 6 -2.76 -16.17 7.58
CA PHE A 6 -3.44 -15.66 6.40
C PHE A 6 -4.50 -14.60 6.76
N SER A 7 -5.38 -14.89 7.72
CA SER A 7 -6.40 -13.92 8.14
C SER A 7 -5.79 -12.67 8.78
N GLY A 8 -4.75 -12.83 9.60
CA GLY A 8 -3.99 -11.72 10.16
C GLY A 8 -3.32 -10.86 9.08
N TYR A 9 -2.64 -11.49 8.12
CA TYR A 9 -2.03 -10.81 6.99
C TYR A 9 -3.04 -10.02 6.16
N MET A 10 -4.19 -10.64 5.84
CA MET A 10 -5.28 -10.00 5.12
C MET A 10 -5.86 -8.81 5.89
N ALA A 11 -6.15 -9.00 7.19
CA ALA A 11 -6.72 -7.95 8.03
C ALA A 11 -5.78 -6.75 8.16
N VAL A 12 -4.50 -6.98 8.42
CA VAL A 12 -3.50 -5.91 8.53
C VAL A 12 -3.28 -5.24 7.17
N SER A 13 -3.23 -6.01 6.07
CA SER A 13 -3.10 -5.46 4.72
C SER A 13 -4.27 -4.53 4.35
N LEU A 14 -5.50 -4.92 4.67
CA LEU A 14 -6.69 -4.10 4.43
C LEU A 14 -6.71 -2.85 5.32
N LEU A 15 -6.36 -2.98 6.60
CA LEU A 15 -6.25 -1.85 7.52
C LEU A 15 -5.21 -0.82 7.02
N LEU A 16 -4.03 -1.29 6.61
CA LEU A 16 -3.00 -0.42 6.04
C LEU A 16 -3.46 0.22 4.73
N THR A 17 -4.23 -0.49 3.91
CA THR A 17 -4.82 0.07 2.70
C THR A 17 -5.81 1.19 3.01
N VAL A 18 -6.63 1.07 4.06
CA VAL A 18 -7.49 2.16 4.54
C VAL A 18 -6.65 3.37 4.96
N ILE A 19 -5.62 3.15 5.77
CA ILE A 19 -4.72 4.22 6.22
C ILE A 19 -4.05 4.92 5.03
N LEU A 20 -3.56 4.16 4.05
CA LEU A 20 -2.92 4.68 2.85
C LEU A 20 -3.89 5.42 1.93
N LEU A 21 -5.15 4.98 1.83
CA LEU A 21 -6.20 5.71 1.12
C LEU A 21 -6.47 7.07 1.77
N LEU A 22 -6.58 7.11 3.10
CA LEU A 22 -6.74 8.36 3.85
C LEU A 22 -5.51 9.27 3.71
N ALA A 23 -4.31 8.71 3.78
CA ALA A 23 -3.05 9.44 3.59
C ALA A 23 -2.94 9.99 2.16
N ALA A 24 -3.37 9.23 1.15
CA ALA A 24 -3.42 9.67 -0.25
C ALA A 24 -4.40 10.84 -0.43
N LEU A 25 -5.60 10.75 0.16
CA LEU A 25 -6.58 11.84 0.18
C LEU A 25 -6.02 13.09 0.88
N ALA A 26 -5.36 12.92 2.02
CA ALA A 26 -4.73 14.02 2.75
C ALA A 26 -3.59 14.64 1.93
N GLY A 27 -2.74 13.83 1.31
CA GLY A 27 -1.63 14.26 0.47
C GLY A 27 -2.10 15.02 -0.77
N MET A 28 -3.17 14.56 -1.42
CA MET A 28 -3.82 15.26 -2.53
C MET A 28 -4.38 16.62 -2.10
N LYS A 29 -5.01 16.71 -0.92
CA LYS A 29 -5.50 18.00 -0.39
C LYS A 29 -4.36 18.93 0.00
N LEU A 30 -3.29 18.40 0.58
CA LEU A 30 -2.10 19.15 0.95
C LEU A 30 -1.41 19.71 -0.31
N SER A 31 -1.22 18.89 -1.34
CA SER A 31 -0.60 19.31 -2.60
C SER A 31 -1.42 20.41 -3.27
N PHE A 32 -2.76 20.29 -3.27
CA PHE A 32 -3.65 21.34 -3.76
C PHE A 32 -3.55 22.63 -2.93
N ALA A 33 -3.49 22.53 -1.59
CA ALA A 33 -3.33 23.69 -0.71
C ALA A 33 -1.98 24.41 -0.91
N LEU A 34 -0.90 23.64 -1.07
CA LEU A 34 0.44 24.18 -1.35
C LEU A 34 0.50 24.83 -2.72
N ALA A 35 -0.09 24.20 -3.74
CA ALA A 35 -0.22 24.81 -5.06
C ALA A 35 -1.00 26.13 -4.99
N LYS A 36 -2.07 26.17 -4.19
CA LYS A 36 -2.86 27.39 -3.94
C LYS A 36 -2.05 28.50 -3.29
N ALA A 37 -1.20 28.16 -2.33
CA ALA A 37 -0.30 29.13 -1.70
C ALA A 37 0.78 29.65 -2.67
N ALA A 38 1.29 28.79 -3.56
CA ALA A 38 2.39 29.13 -4.47
C ALA A 38 1.97 29.92 -5.73
N PHE A 39 0.85 29.54 -6.35
CA PHE A 39 0.43 30.09 -7.66
C PHE A 39 -0.75 31.07 -7.58
N GLY A 40 -1.36 31.24 -6.40
CA GLY A 40 -2.54 32.10 -6.21
C GLY A 40 -3.85 31.47 -6.71
N GLY A 41 -4.98 31.95 -6.20
CA GLY A 41 -6.28 31.27 -6.30
C GLY A 41 -6.83 31.05 -7.73
N LEU A 42 -6.44 31.86 -8.71
CA LEU A 42 -6.94 31.78 -10.09
C LEU A 42 -6.14 30.82 -10.98
N GLU A 43 -4.84 30.64 -10.73
CA GLU A 43 -3.99 29.78 -11.56
C GLU A 43 -4.05 28.31 -11.14
N VAL A 44 -4.47 28.02 -9.91
CA VAL A 44 -4.52 26.65 -9.37
C VAL A 44 -5.61 25.81 -10.00
N TYR A 45 -6.68 26.44 -10.48
CA TYR A 45 -7.70 25.75 -11.27
C TYR A 45 -7.22 25.38 -12.68
N ARG A 46 -6.07 25.93 -13.14
CA ARG A 46 -5.39 25.47 -14.37
C ARG A 46 -4.54 24.22 -14.14
N LEU A 47 -4.11 23.95 -12.89
CA LEU A 47 -3.48 22.68 -12.54
C LEU A 47 -4.54 21.59 -12.71
N LYS A 48 -4.34 20.76 -13.74
CA LYS A 48 -5.23 19.63 -14.00
C LYS A 48 -5.34 18.78 -12.72
N PRO A 49 -6.55 18.37 -12.31
CA PRO A 49 -6.78 17.51 -11.14
C PRO A 49 -5.81 16.32 -11.07
N LEU A 50 -5.48 15.79 -12.24
CA LEU A 50 -4.48 14.77 -12.53
C LEU A 50 -3.13 14.93 -11.79
N VAL A 51 -2.62 16.16 -11.65
CA VAL A 51 -1.31 16.41 -10.99
C VAL A 51 -1.43 16.30 -9.47
N CYS A 52 -2.53 16.77 -8.89
CA CYS A 52 -2.76 16.64 -7.44
C CYS A 52 -3.05 15.19 -7.04
N ASP A 53 -3.77 14.46 -7.91
CA ASP A 53 -4.06 13.03 -7.73
C ASP A 53 -2.78 12.18 -7.81
N ALA A 54 -1.83 12.54 -8.69
CA ALA A 54 -0.56 11.83 -8.81
C ALA A 54 0.24 11.80 -7.50
N ALA A 55 0.19 12.85 -6.69
CA ALA A 55 0.84 12.89 -5.38
C ALA A 55 0.20 11.89 -4.40
N GLY A 56 -1.14 11.83 -4.38
CA GLY A 56 -1.88 10.84 -3.58
C GLY A 56 -1.55 9.41 -4.02
N PHE A 57 -1.49 9.17 -5.33
CA PHE A 57 -1.12 7.86 -5.88
C PHE A 57 0.32 7.46 -5.60
N ALA A 58 1.28 8.39 -5.69
CA ALA A 58 2.68 8.12 -5.35
C ALA A 58 2.81 7.70 -3.88
N LEU A 59 2.09 8.37 -2.97
CA LEU A 59 2.07 7.99 -1.55
C LEU A 59 1.39 6.64 -1.33
N ALA A 60 0.23 6.40 -1.96
CA ALA A 60 -0.47 5.13 -1.83
C ALA A 60 0.37 3.95 -2.36
N SER A 61 0.98 4.09 -3.54
CA SER A 61 1.79 3.05 -4.18
C SER A 61 3.08 2.76 -3.41
N SER A 62 3.87 3.78 -3.08
CA SER A 62 5.11 3.61 -2.29
C SER A 62 4.83 3.05 -0.91
N GLY A 63 3.80 3.58 -0.23
CA GLY A 63 3.39 3.10 1.08
C GLY A 63 2.87 1.66 1.05
N THR A 64 2.13 1.27 0.01
CA THR A 64 1.66 -0.11 -0.16
C THR A 64 2.83 -1.06 -0.39
N ALA A 65 3.79 -0.68 -1.25
CA ALA A 65 4.97 -1.51 -1.50
C ALA A 65 5.78 -1.71 -0.23
N LEU A 66 6.03 -0.65 0.54
CA LEU A 66 6.73 -0.75 1.83
C LEU A 66 5.96 -1.61 2.83
N ALA A 67 4.67 -1.34 3.03
CA ALA A 67 3.81 -2.09 3.94
C ALA A 67 3.85 -3.60 3.64
N GLN A 68 3.70 -3.97 2.36
CA GLN A 68 3.68 -5.35 1.94
C GLN A 68 5.05 -6.03 2.02
N TYR A 69 6.13 -5.28 1.76
CA TYR A 69 7.49 -5.74 2.00
C TYR A 69 7.71 -6.09 3.47
N TYR A 70 7.42 -5.17 4.39
CA TYR A 70 7.59 -5.40 5.83
C TYR A 70 6.71 -6.55 6.33
N LEU A 71 5.45 -6.63 5.92
CA LEU A 71 4.55 -7.71 6.32
C LEU A 71 5.00 -9.08 5.81
N ALA A 72 5.39 -9.18 4.54
CA ALA A 72 5.90 -10.42 3.97
C ALA A 72 7.21 -10.84 4.65
N SER A 73 8.15 -9.91 4.83
CA SER A 73 9.41 -10.16 5.54
C SER A 73 9.21 -10.64 6.98
N LEU A 74 8.16 -10.16 7.66
CA LEU A 74 7.81 -10.64 9.00
C LEU A 74 7.38 -12.11 8.97
N LEU A 75 6.46 -12.47 8.07
CA LEU A 75 5.92 -13.83 7.97
C LEU A 75 6.89 -14.86 7.39
N VAL A 76 7.86 -14.43 6.58
CA VAL A 76 8.97 -15.31 6.18
C VAL A 76 9.76 -15.78 7.41
N TYR A 77 9.92 -14.92 8.42
CA TYR A 77 10.65 -15.30 9.64
C TYR A 77 9.90 -16.28 10.53
N THR A 78 8.56 -16.26 10.52
CA THR A 78 7.73 -17.13 11.36
C THR A 78 7.64 -18.56 10.82
N GLY A 79 8.49 -18.94 9.86
CA GLY A 79 8.54 -20.29 9.28
C GLY A 79 7.35 -20.64 8.36
N VAL A 80 6.56 -19.66 7.92
CA VAL A 80 5.46 -19.90 6.98
C VAL A 80 6.02 -20.30 5.62
N ASP A 81 5.46 -21.34 5.01
CA ASP A 81 5.90 -21.81 3.70
C ASP A 81 5.77 -20.70 2.64
N ARG A 82 6.81 -20.53 1.82
CA ARG A 82 6.90 -19.43 0.85
C ARG A 82 5.78 -19.47 -0.17
N ARG A 83 5.31 -20.66 -0.58
CA ARG A 83 4.19 -20.78 -1.53
C ARG A 83 2.89 -20.28 -0.92
N THR A 84 2.68 -20.61 0.36
CA THR A 84 1.49 -20.16 1.09
C THR A 84 1.50 -18.65 1.33
N LEU A 85 2.67 -18.07 1.62
CA LEU A 85 2.81 -16.62 1.74
C LEU A 85 2.67 -15.91 0.40
N ALA A 86 3.17 -16.48 -0.70
CA ALA A 86 2.95 -15.97 -2.06
C ALA A 86 1.46 -15.91 -2.43
N ALA A 87 0.68 -16.92 -2.04
CA ALA A 87 -0.76 -16.90 -2.21
C ALA A 87 -1.42 -15.81 -1.34
N ALA A 88 -0.98 -15.64 -0.10
CA ALA A 88 -1.47 -14.57 0.78
C ALA A 88 -1.20 -13.18 0.21
N VAL A 89 0.03 -12.92 -0.27
CA VAL A 89 0.41 -11.68 -0.98
C VAL A 89 -0.48 -11.46 -2.20
N PHE A 90 -0.74 -12.52 -2.99
CA PHE A 90 -1.58 -12.43 -4.17
C PHE A 90 -3.01 -12.00 -3.82
N PHE A 91 -3.66 -12.71 -2.90
CA PHE A 91 -5.03 -12.39 -2.48
C PHE A 91 -5.09 -11.01 -1.82
N ALA A 92 -4.17 -10.70 -0.90
CA ALA A 92 -4.12 -9.39 -0.26
C ALA A 92 -3.94 -8.27 -1.28
N GLY A 93 -3.01 -8.42 -2.23
CA GLY A 93 -2.78 -7.41 -3.26
C GLY A 93 -4.02 -7.15 -4.12
N VAL A 94 -4.72 -8.20 -4.56
CA VAL A 94 -5.96 -8.05 -5.33
C VAL A 94 -7.07 -7.41 -4.50
N PHE A 95 -7.31 -7.87 -3.28
CA PHE A 95 -8.36 -7.32 -2.42
C PHE A 95 -8.07 -5.88 -1.99
N CYS A 96 -6.83 -5.57 -1.64
CA CYS A 96 -6.41 -4.21 -1.33
C CYS A 96 -6.57 -3.28 -2.54
N GLY A 97 -6.20 -3.74 -3.74
CA GLY A 97 -6.42 -2.98 -4.97
C GLY A 97 -7.90 -2.72 -5.27
N LEU A 98 -8.76 -3.74 -5.15
CA LEU A 98 -10.21 -3.60 -5.33
C LEU A 98 -10.82 -2.67 -4.28
N PHE A 99 -10.42 -2.83 -3.03
CA PHE A 99 -10.89 -2.00 -1.92
C PHE A 99 -10.46 -0.54 -2.09
N PHE A 100 -9.20 -0.31 -2.45
CA PHE A 100 -8.68 1.03 -2.74
C PHE A 100 -9.40 1.66 -3.93
N TRP A 101 -9.60 0.92 -5.02
CA TRP A 101 -10.35 1.41 -6.18
C TRP A 101 -11.77 1.81 -5.80
N ARG A 102 -12.47 0.96 -5.03
CA ARG A 102 -13.84 1.25 -4.59
C ARG A 102 -13.89 2.48 -3.69
N GLY A 103 -12.93 2.63 -2.78
CA GLY A 103 -12.79 3.82 -1.93
C GLY A 103 -12.46 5.08 -2.74
N ALA A 104 -11.56 4.97 -3.71
CA ALA A 104 -11.15 6.06 -4.59
C ALA A 104 -12.33 6.55 -5.46
N LEU A 105 -13.15 5.64 -6.00
CA LEU A 105 -14.36 5.96 -6.78
C LEU A 105 -15.39 6.77 -6.00
N LEU A 106 -15.51 6.54 -4.69
CA LEU A 106 -16.44 7.26 -3.81
C LEU A 106 -15.84 8.55 -3.25
N SER A 107 -14.64 8.93 -3.69
CA SER A 107 -13.88 10.06 -3.20
C SER A 107 -13.49 11.02 -4.31
N SER A 108 -12.86 12.14 -3.95
CA SER A 108 -12.29 13.09 -4.91
C SER A 108 -11.07 12.56 -5.68
N LEU A 109 -10.50 11.42 -5.28
CA LEU A 109 -9.36 10.75 -5.96
C LEU A 109 -9.80 9.96 -7.22
N GLY A 110 -11.09 10.04 -7.59
CA GLY A 110 -11.74 9.19 -8.60
C GLY A 110 -11.33 9.42 -10.06
N SER A 111 -10.33 10.26 -10.34
CA SER A 111 -9.89 10.54 -11.72
C SER A 111 -9.18 9.35 -12.40
N TYR A 112 -8.74 8.34 -11.63
CA TYR A 112 -8.05 7.16 -12.16
C TYR A 112 -8.84 5.88 -11.95
N GLY A 113 -9.43 5.36 -13.02
CA GLY A 113 -10.00 4.00 -13.08
C GLY A 113 -8.97 2.89 -12.84
N PHE A 114 -7.67 3.20 -12.97
CA PHE A 114 -6.55 2.29 -12.72
C PHE A 114 -5.91 2.42 -11.33
N SER A 115 -6.50 3.21 -10.43
CA SER A 115 -6.04 3.41 -9.05
C SER A 115 -5.81 2.08 -8.31
N GLY A 116 -6.78 1.18 -8.36
CA GLY A 116 -6.64 -0.15 -7.75
C GLY A 116 -5.50 -0.96 -8.33
N LEU A 117 -5.26 -0.89 -9.64
CA LEU A 117 -4.19 -1.62 -10.31
C LEU A 117 -2.81 -1.16 -9.84
N THR A 118 -2.62 0.14 -9.60
CA THR A 118 -1.37 0.66 -9.04
C THR A 118 -1.10 0.09 -7.65
N VAL A 119 -2.11 0.03 -6.80
CA VAL A 119 -2.01 -0.55 -5.44
C VAL A 119 -1.77 -2.05 -5.51
N THR A 120 -2.45 -2.78 -6.39
CA THR A 120 -2.22 -4.22 -6.60
C THR A 120 -0.78 -4.49 -7.03
N LEU A 121 -0.27 -3.75 -8.01
CA LEU A 121 1.11 -3.91 -8.48
C LEU A 121 2.13 -3.54 -7.40
N SER A 122 1.91 -2.45 -6.67
CA SER A 122 2.74 -2.09 -5.52
C SER A 122 2.75 -3.17 -4.45
N ALA A 123 1.59 -3.77 -4.16
CA ALA A 123 1.48 -4.87 -3.21
C ALA A 123 2.26 -6.10 -3.66
N PHE A 124 2.25 -6.42 -4.96
CA PHE A 124 3.04 -7.51 -5.52
C PHE A 124 4.53 -7.21 -5.48
N ILE A 125 4.94 -6.00 -5.90
CA ILE A 125 6.35 -5.58 -5.86
C ILE A 125 6.89 -5.67 -4.42
N GLY A 126 6.16 -5.11 -3.44
CA GLY A 126 6.52 -5.16 -2.03
C GLY A 126 6.48 -6.56 -1.45
N GLY A 127 5.35 -7.25 -1.57
CA GLY A 127 5.15 -8.55 -0.96
C GLY A 127 6.07 -9.64 -1.53
N TYR A 128 6.28 -9.67 -2.85
CA TYR A 128 7.22 -10.63 -3.45
C TYR A 128 8.68 -10.27 -3.17
N SER A 129 9.05 -8.98 -3.11
CA SER A 129 10.41 -8.62 -2.68
C SER A 129 10.69 -9.03 -1.23
N GLY A 130 9.70 -8.91 -0.34
CA GLY A 130 9.83 -9.41 1.04
C GLY A 130 9.91 -10.94 1.12
N LEU A 131 9.18 -11.64 0.24
CA LEU A 131 9.21 -13.10 0.13
C LEU A 131 10.56 -13.65 -0.34
N PHE A 132 11.16 -13.01 -1.35
CA PHE A 132 12.38 -13.45 -2.03
C PHE A 132 13.64 -12.69 -1.60
N GLN A 133 13.57 -11.92 -0.52
CA GLN A 133 14.72 -11.22 0.06
C GLN A 133 15.88 -12.19 0.36
N LYS A 134 17.13 -11.71 0.22
CA LYS A 134 18.31 -12.51 0.54
C LYS A 134 18.49 -12.65 2.07
N PRO A 135 19.18 -13.70 2.54
CA PRO A 135 19.57 -13.80 3.93
C PRO A 135 20.38 -12.56 4.37
N GLY A 136 19.88 -11.82 5.37
CA GLY A 136 20.49 -10.58 5.86
C GLY A 136 19.84 -9.28 5.40
N GLU A 137 18.91 -9.32 4.44
CA GLU A 137 18.16 -8.13 3.96
C GLU A 137 16.88 -7.87 4.76
N ASN A 138 16.50 -8.77 5.68
CA ASN A 138 15.25 -8.62 6.41
C ASN A 138 15.35 -7.46 7.41
N PRO A 139 14.42 -6.48 7.34
CA PRO A 139 14.48 -5.31 8.20
C PRO A 139 14.05 -5.58 9.66
N TRP A 140 13.48 -6.74 9.95
CA TRP A 140 13.03 -7.08 11.30
C TRP A 140 14.20 -7.57 12.17
N PRO A 141 14.36 -7.03 13.40
CA PRO A 141 15.35 -7.55 14.33
C PRO A 141 15.00 -8.97 14.76
N LEU A 142 16.01 -9.79 15.00
CA LEU A 142 15.86 -11.17 15.49
C LEU A 142 15.00 -11.26 16.77
N ALA A 143 15.05 -10.23 17.63
CA ALA A 143 14.24 -10.14 18.84
C ALA A 143 12.73 -9.99 18.58
N VAL A 144 12.34 -9.37 17.46
CA VAL A 144 10.94 -9.32 17.04
C VAL A 144 10.53 -10.64 16.41
N ALA A 145 11.43 -11.27 15.64
CA ALA A 145 11.20 -12.59 15.07
C ALA A 145 10.92 -13.66 16.16
N SER A 146 11.56 -13.57 17.33
CA SER A 146 11.30 -14.49 18.44
C SER A 146 9.92 -14.36 19.10
N LEU A 147 9.17 -13.28 18.86
CA LEU A 147 7.81 -13.12 19.38
C LEU A 147 6.76 -13.88 18.55
N PHE A 148 7.14 -14.37 17.37
CA PHE A 148 6.24 -15.03 16.41
C PHE A 148 6.65 -16.48 16.07
N ASN A 149 7.66 -17.01 16.77
CA ASN A 149 7.98 -18.45 16.82
C ASN A 149 7.18 -19.12 17.94
#